data_AF-A0A7V9DW67-F1
#
_entry.id   AF-A0A7V9DW67-F1
#
_cell.length_a   1.000
_cell.length_b   1.000
_cell.length_c   1.000
_cell.angle_alpha   90.00
_cell.angle_beta   90.00
_cell.angle_gamma   90.00
#
_symmetry.space_group_name_H-M   'P 1'
#
loop_
_entity.id
_entity.type
_entity.pdbx_description
1 polymer ?
#
loop_
_entity_poly.entity_id
_entity_poly.type
_entity_poly.pdbx_seq_one_letter_code
_entity_poly.pdbx_strand_id
1 'polypeptide(L)'
;MVDQFAKETLPISLEEEMRRSYLDYAMSVIVGRALPDVRDGLKPVHRRVLFAMHESNYVHTRPYVKCARVVGDVMGKYHPHGDQAIYDTLVRMAQPFSLRYLLIDGQGNFG
;
A
#
# COMPACT_ATOMS: atom_id res chain seq x y z
N MET A 1 -26.57 -10.58 41.52
CA MET A 1 -25.19 -10.04 41.51
C MET A 1 -24.89 -9.63 40.08
N VAL A 2 -24.83 -8.33 39.80
CA VAL A 2 -24.43 -7.82 38.48
C VAL A 2 -22.93 -7.64 38.56
N ASP A 3 -22.18 -8.46 37.82
CA ASP A 3 -20.73 -8.31 37.71
C ASP A 3 -20.41 -6.93 37.16
N GLN A 4 -19.80 -6.12 38.02
CA GLN A 4 -19.30 -4.80 37.68
C GLN A 4 -18.00 -5.01 36.89
N PHE A 5 -18.13 -5.35 35.61
CA PHE A 5 -17.01 -5.37 34.67
C PHE A 5 -16.31 -4.02 34.77
N ALA A 6 -15.04 -4.03 35.18
CA ALA A 6 -14.25 -2.83 35.40
C ALA A 6 -14.16 -1.99 34.12
N LYS A 7 -15.03 -0.99 33.98
CA LYS A 7 -14.87 0.12 33.06
C LYS A 7 -13.94 1.13 33.70
N GLU A 8 -12.66 0.78 33.80
CA GLU A 8 -11.64 1.76 34.16
C GLU A 8 -11.42 2.67 32.94
N THR A 9 -12.09 3.82 32.94
CA THR A 9 -11.94 4.85 31.91
C THR A 9 -10.96 5.90 32.40
N LEU A 10 -9.81 6.02 31.72
CA LEU A 10 -8.87 7.09 31.98
C LEU A 10 -9.38 8.38 31.34
N PRO A 11 -9.57 9.47 32.09
CA PRO A 11 -9.97 10.75 31.51
C PRO A 11 -8.84 11.28 30.62
N ILE A 12 -9.19 11.73 29.42
CA ILE A 12 -8.24 12.34 28.48
C ILE A 12 -8.75 13.71 28.04
N SER A 13 -7.83 14.68 27.91
CA SER A 13 -8.17 15.99 27.36
C SER A 13 -8.48 15.85 25.86
N LEU A 14 -9.63 16.39 25.44
CA LEU A 14 -10.02 16.42 24.04
C LEU A 14 -8.98 17.15 23.17
N GLU A 15 -8.47 18.28 23.64
CA GLU A 15 -7.47 19.07 22.93
C GLU A 15 -6.18 18.26 22.69
N GLU A 16 -5.70 17.59 23.73
CA GLU A 16 -4.47 16.80 23.62
C GLU A 16 -4.66 15.56 22.75
N GLU A 17 -5.79 14.86 22.88
CA GLU A 17 -6.09 13.70 22.03
C GLU A 17 -6.22 14.09 20.56
N MET A 18 -6.93 15.19 20.27
CA MET A 18 -7.08 15.72 18.91
C MET A 18 -5.73 16.09 18.30
N ARG A 19 -4.88 16.80 19.06
CA ARG A 19 -3.55 17.20 18.61
C ARG A 19 -2.66 15.98 18.32
N ARG A 20 -2.65 14.99 19.23
CA ARG A 20 -1.84 13.78 19.08
C ARG A 20 -2.31 12.95 17.88
N SER A 21 -3.60 12.59 17.84
CA SER A 21 -4.17 11.77 16.77
C SER A 21 -4.02 12.43 15.39
N TYR A 22 -4.18 13.75 15.31
CA TYR A 22 -3.97 14.48 14.06
C TYR A 22 -2.51 14.40 13.59
N LEU A 23 -1.54 14.66 14.49
CA LEU A 23 -0.12 14.63 14.15
C LEU A 23 0.36 13.23 13.79
N ASP A 24 -0.09 12.20 14.52
CA ASP A 24 0.25 10.81 14.25
C ASP A 24 -0.25 10.38 12.87
N TYR A 25 -1.52 10.71 12.54
CA TYR A 25 -2.07 10.43 11.23
C TYR A 25 -1.33 11.21 10.13
N ALA A 26 -1.15 12.52 10.30
CA ALA A 26 -0.46 13.37 9.32
C ALA A 26 0.95 12.85 9.01
N MET A 27 1.72 12.51 10.04
CA MET A 27 3.07 11.97 9.89
C MET A 27 3.05 10.60 9.19
N SER A 28 2.11 9.72 9.55
CA SER A 28 1.94 8.43 8.89
C SER A 28 1.63 8.57 7.40
N VAL A 29 0.85 9.59 7.01
CA VAL A 29 0.55 9.86 5.61
C VAL A 29 1.76 10.40 4.88
N ILE A 30 2.47 11.38 5.45
CA ILE A 30 3.64 12.01 4.83
C ILE A 30 4.72 10.97 4.54
N VAL A 31 5.10 10.21 5.57
CA VAL A 31 6.24 9.28 5.50
C VAL A 31 5.84 7.93 4.92
N GLY A 32 4.68 7.41 5.32
CA GLY A 32 4.27 6.02 5.04
C GLY A 32 3.37 5.84 3.82
N ARG A 33 2.97 6.92 3.14
CA ARG A 33 1.97 6.81 2.06
C ARG A 33 2.20 7.78 0.89
N ALA A 34 2.25 9.08 1.16
CA ALA A 34 2.04 10.10 0.15
C ALA A 34 3.31 10.45 -0.64
N LEU A 35 4.44 10.64 0.05
CA LEU A 35 5.68 11.06 -0.57
C LEU A 35 6.57 9.87 -0.96
N PRO A 36 7.23 9.92 -2.14
CA PRO A 36 8.23 8.92 -2.51
C PRO A 36 9.54 9.12 -1.75
N ASP A 37 10.35 8.07 -1.66
CA ASP A 37 11.72 8.17 -1.16
C ASP A 37 12.65 8.74 -2.25
N VAL A 38 13.59 9.60 -1.90
CA VAL A 38 14.49 10.26 -2.87
C VAL A 38 15.46 9.28 -3.54
N ARG A 39 15.77 8.16 -2.90
CA ARG A 39 16.78 7.21 -3.39
C ARG A 39 16.29 6.38 -4.57
N ASP A 40 15.00 6.08 -4.59
CA ASP A 40 14.37 5.23 -5.63
C ASP A 40 13.19 5.90 -6.35
N GLY A 41 12.69 7.04 -5.85
CA GLY A 41 11.52 7.73 -6.39
C GLY A 41 10.20 6.99 -6.18
N LEU A 42 10.17 5.95 -5.33
CA LEU A 42 9.01 5.06 -5.16
C LEU A 42 8.25 5.34 -3.87
N LYS A 43 6.92 5.34 -3.97
CA LYS A 43 6.02 5.27 -2.81
C LYS A 43 6.03 3.84 -2.23
N PRO A 44 5.64 3.66 -0.96
CA PRO A 44 5.62 2.34 -0.33
C PRO A 44 4.81 1.28 -1.09
N VAL A 45 3.68 1.64 -1.72
CA VAL A 45 2.88 0.70 -2.51
C VAL A 45 3.62 0.20 -3.77
N HIS A 46 4.30 1.09 -4.50
CA HIS A 46 5.09 0.70 -5.68
C HIS A 46 6.18 -0.29 -5.30
N ARG A 47 6.93 0.02 -4.23
CA ARG A 47 8.04 -0.82 -3.75
C ARG A 47 7.56 -2.21 -3.33
N ARG A 48 6.44 -2.29 -2.59
CA ARG A 48 5.86 -3.57 -2.14
C ARG A 48 5.39 -4.42 -3.32
N VAL A 49 4.79 -3.81 -4.35
CA VAL A 49 4.37 -4.51 -5.58
C VAL A 49 5.58 -5.11 -6.30
N LEU A 50 6.59 -4.29 -6.60
CA LEU A 50 7.78 -4.74 -7.31
C LEU A 50 8.55 -5.81 -6.52
N PHE A 51 8.64 -5.64 -5.20
CA PHE A 51 9.28 -6.63 -4.33
C PHE A 51 8.54 -7.96 -4.31
N ALA A 52 7.20 -7.96 -4.15
CA ALA A 52 6.43 -9.19 -4.17
C ALA A 52 6.52 -9.93 -5.52
N MET A 53 6.54 -9.18 -6.63
CA MET A 53 6.74 -9.77 -7.96
C MET A 53 8.13 -10.40 -8.11
N HIS A 54 9.16 -9.74 -7.59
CA HIS A 54 10.51 -10.30 -7.54
C HIS A 54 10.57 -11.59 -6.72
N GLU A 55 10.02 -11.59 -5.50
CA GLU A 55 9.99 -12.76 -4.61
C GLU A 55 9.23 -13.94 -5.22
N SER A 56 8.14 -13.66 -5.95
CA SER A 56 7.37 -14.68 -6.68
C SER A 56 7.97 -15.04 -8.06
N ASN A 57 9.16 -14.53 -8.38
CA ASN A 57 9.89 -14.76 -9.64
C ASN A 57 9.08 -14.41 -10.90
N TYR A 58 8.27 -13.35 -10.83
CA TYR A 58 7.57 -12.77 -11.98
C TYR A 58 8.49 -11.81 -12.72
N VAL A 59 9.48 -12.39 -13.40
CA VAL A 59 10.47 -11.68 -14.20
C VAL A 59 10.14 -11.76 -15.69
N HIS A 60 10.72 -10.87 -16.49
CA HIS A 60 10.47 -10.71 -17.93
C HIS A 60 10.63 -11.99 -18.78
N THR A 61 11.41 -12.98 -18.34
CA THR A 61 11.58 -14.26 -19.04
C THR A 61 10.48 -15.29 -18.74
N ARG A 62 9.57 -15.00 -17.81
CA ARG A 62 8.47 -15.88 -17.41
C ARG A 62 7.16 -15.47 -18.09
N PRO A 63 6.22 -16.41 -18.29
CA PRO A 63 4.89 -16.08 -18.82
C PRO A 63 4.13 -15.10 -17.92
N TYR A 64 3.19 -14.36 -18.52
CA TYR A 64 2.27 -13.48 -17.79
C TYR A 64 1.47 -14.25 -16.72
N VAL A 65 1.23 -13.58 -15.59
CA VAL A 65 0.43 -14.09 -14.49
C VAL A 65 -0.80 -13.23 -14.27
N LYS A 66 -1.85 -13.80 -13.67
CA LYS A 66 -3.08 -13.05 -13.37
C LYS A 66 -2.79 -11.95 -12.35
N CYS A 67 -3.24 -10.73 -12.62
CA CYS A 67 -3.08 -9.58 -11.72
C CYS A 67 -3.60 -9.86 -10.31
N ALA A 68 -4.73 -10.58 -10.18
CA ALA A 68 -5.30 -10.98 -8.89
C ALA A 68 -4.32 -11.78 -8.01
N ARG A 69 -3.42 -12.57 -8.62
CA ARG A 69 -2.40 -13.32 -7.88
C ARG A 69 -1.35 -12.38 -7.28
N VAL A 70 -0.87 -11.42 -8.08
CA VAL A 70 0.08 -10.39 -7.61
C VAL A 70 -0.54 -9.54 -6.51
N VAL A 71 -1.79 -9.08 -6.71
CA VAL A 71 -2.52 -8.29 -5.72
C VAL A 71 -2.68 -9.07 -4.40
N GLY A 72 -3.09 -10.34 -4.48
CA GLY A 72 -3.22 -11.21 -3.31
C GLY A 72 -1.91 -11.42 -2.56
N ASP A 73 -0.80 -11.67 -3.27
CA ASP A 73 0.53 -11.84 -2.68
C ASP A 73 0.99 -10.55 -1.95
N VAL A 74 0.81 -9.38 -2.60
CA VAL A 74 1.18 -8.08 -2.02
C VAL A 74 0.35 -7.78 -0.78
N MET A 75 -0.98 -7.98 -0.87
CA MET A 75 -1.90 -7.69 0.22
C MET A 75 -1.64 -8.60 1.42
N GLY A 76 -1.47 -9.91 1.18
CA GLY A 76 -1.29 -10.90 2.24
C GLY A 76 0.05 -10.81 2.97
N LYS A 77 1.11 -10.33 2.31
CA LYS A 77 2.47 -10.35 2.87
C LYS A 77 3.04 -8.97 3.22
N TYR A 78 2.69 -7.93 2.47
CA TYR A 78 3.45 -6.67 2.50
C TYR A 78 2.59 -5.40 2.62
N HIS A 79 1.32 -5.43 2.24
CA HIS A 79 0.47 -4.25 2.17
C HIS A 79 -0.91 -4.50 2.84
N PRO A 80 -1.06 -4.21 4.15
CA PRO A 80 -2.28 -4.52 4.91
C PRO A 80 -3.40 -3.48 4.68
N HIS A 81 -3.66 -3.13 3.42
CA HIS A 81 -4.70 -2.20 2.99
C HIS A 81 -5.43 -2.78 1.77
N GLY A 82 -6.50 -2.12 1.33
CA GLY A 82 -7.38 -2.60 0.28
C GLY A 82 -6.66 -3.00 -1.03
N ASP A 83 -7.19 -4.04 -1.65
CA ASP A 83 -6.75 -4.60 -2.93
C ASP A 83 -6.79 -3.59 -4.07
N GLN A 84 -7.81 -2.72 -4.08
CA GLN A 84 -8.00 -1.70 -5.11
C GLN A 84 -6.77 -0.80 -5.28
N ALA A 85 -6.18 -0.30 -4.18
CA ALA A 85 -5.01 0.58 -4.26
C ALA A 85 -3.78 -0.12 -4.86
N ILE A 86 -3.66 -1.43 -4.65
CA ILE A 86 -2.58 -2.27 -5.19
C ILE A 86 -2.83 -2.50 -6.69
N TYR A 87 -4.07 -2.83 -7.05
CA TYR A 87 -4.44 -3.05 -8.45
C TYR A 87 -4.29 -1.78 -9.29
N ASP A 88 -4.79 -0.64 -8.81
CA ASP A 88 -4.66 0.66 -9.50
C ASP A 88 -3.19 1.05 -9.67
N THR A 89 -2.34 0.73 -8.69
CA THR A 89 -0.89 0.90 -8.77
C THR A 89 -0.29 0.04 -9.90
N LEU A 90 -0.63 -1.25 -9.96
CA LEU A 90 -0.19 -2.15 -11.03
C LEU A 90 -0.61 -1.63 -12.40
N VAL A 91 -1.88 -1.25 -12.54
CA VAL A 91 -2.44 -0.75 -13.78
C VAL A 91 -1.71 0.51 -14.23
N ARG A 92 -1.54 1.49 -13.33
CA ARG A 92 -0.83 2.73 -13.63
C ARG A 92 0.62 2.50 -14.07
N MET A 93 1.32 1.54 -13.46
CA MET A 93 2.72 1.24 -13.79
C MET A 93 2.89 0.49 -15.13
N ALA A 94 1.80 -0.02 -15.71
CA ALA A 94 1.76 -0.68 -17.02
C ALA A 94 1.27 0.26 -18.15
N GLN A 95 0.80 1.46 -17.85
CA GLN A 95 0.24 2.40 -18.82
C GLN A 95 1.34 3.24 -19.51
N PRO A 96 1.56 3.10 -20.84
CA PRO A 96 2.63 3.81 -21.55
C PRO A 96 2.43 5.33 -21.62
N PHE A 97 1.20 5.81 -21.46
CA PHE A 97 0.89 7.24 -21.39
C PHE A 97 1.04 7.83 -19.98
N SER A 98 1.19 7.00 -18.95
CA SER A 98 1.28 7.41 -17.54
C SER A 98 2.72 7.53 -17.06
N LEU A 99 3.63 6.72 -17.60
CA LEU A 99 5.04 6.70 -17.24
C LEU A 99 5.94 6.81 -18.46
N ARG A 100 7.07 7.51 -18.31
CA ARG A 100 8.09 7.61 -19.36
C ARG A 100 8.77 6.28 -19.66
N TYR A 101 9.01 5.49 -18.61
CA TYR A 101 9.59 4.15 -18.64
C TYR A 101 8.72 3.23 -17.79
N LEU A 102 8.21 2.16 -18.40
CA LEU A 102 7.35 1.20 -17.73
C LEU A 102 8.16 0.33 -16.78
N LEU A 103 7.55 0.03 -15.63
CA LEU A 103 8.10 -0.90 -14.64
C LEU A 103 7.37 -2.24 -14.64
N ILE A 104 6.17 -2.28 -15.20
CA ILE A 104 5.33 -3.47 -15.32
C ILE A 104 5.01 -3.68 -16.79
N ASP A 105 5.20 -4.90 -17.26
CA ASP A 105 4.71 -5.36 -18.56
C ASP A 105 3.37 -6.09 -18.38
N GLY A 106 2.33 -5.57 -19.01
CA GLY A 106 0.95 -6.01 -18.82
C GLY A 106 0.30 -6.48 -20.10
N GLN A 107 -0.49 -7.55 -20.03
CA GLN A 107 -1.27 -8.07 -21.16
C GLN A 107 -2.77 -7.94 -20.88
N GLY A 108 -3.46 -7.11 -21.65
CA GLY A 108 -4.92 -6.91 -21.55
C GLY A 108 -5.34 -5.46 -21.77
N ASN A 109 -6.55 -5.11 -21.32
CA ASN A 109 -7.04 -3.74 -21.32
C ASN A 109 -6.66 -3.05 -19.99
N PHE A 110 -5.83 -2.01 -20.06
CA PHE A 110 -5.23 -1.32 -18.92
C PHE A 110 -5.63 0.16 -18.84
N GLY A 111 -6.82 0.50 -19.33
CA GLY A 111 -7.32 1.87 -19.40
C GLY A 111 -7.36 2.38 -20.83
#